data_AF-A0A852WZS1-F1
#
_entry.id   AF-A0A852WZS1-F1
#
_cell.length_a   1.000
_cell.length_b   1.000
_cell.length_c   1.000
_cell.angle_alpha   90.00
_cell.angle_beta   90.00
_cell.angle_gamma   90.00
#
_symmetry.space_group_name_H-M   'P 1'
#
loop_
_entity.id
_entity.type
_entity.pdbx_description
1 polymer ?
#
loop_
_entity_poly.entity_id
_entity_poly.type
_entity_poly.pdbx_seq_one_letter_code
_entity_poly.pdbx_strand_id
1 'polypeptide(L)'
;MSQPPPPPHPDDGWLVLHVVCWPSSHRAEIDGHEIPVREHAIPVRVPHGTRRVTVWYVVRFGAYGKQTMDVQVPPRGTVPVYYAMPRHILGQSYLALHPVPRSWAISATEVKDQVVGGLGCLAVLMVLALCGLGGSAAWDWLQGAW
;
A
#
# COMPACT_ATOMS: atom_id res chain seq x y z
N MET A 1 16.55 14.98 8.45
CA MET A 1 15.94 16.32 8.62
C MET A 1 15.05 16.54 7.40
N SER A 2 13.74 16.57 7.58
CA SER A 2 12.80 16.78 6.46
C SER A 2 12.89 18.23 6.00
N GLN A 3 13.16 18.47 4.72
CA GLN A 3 13.18 19.81 4.16
C GLN A 3 11.80 20.45 4.36
N PRO A 4 11.72 21.73 4.79
CA PRO A 4 10.44 22.41 4.89
C PRO A 4 9.74 22.43 3.52
N PRO A 5 8.40 22.33 3.49
CA PRO A 5 7.66 22.30 2.23
C PRO A 5 7.96 23.57 1.42
N PRO A 6 8.13 23.46 0.09
CA PRO A 6 8.35 24.62 -0.74
C PRO A 6 7.18 25.61 -0.61
N PRO A 7 7.43 26.92 -0.75
CA PRO A 7 6.39 27.92 -0.65
C PRO A 7 5.33 27.72 -1.75
N PRO A 8 4.06 28.03 -1.45
CA PRO A 8 2.98 28.19 -2.43
C PRO A 8 3.38 28.82 -3.77
N HIS A 9 3.27 28.09 -4.89
CA HIS A 9 3.40 28.69 -6.23
C HIS A 9 2.03 29.18 -6.73
N PRO A 10 1.93 30.36 -7.37
CA PRO A 10 0.65 30.90 -7.86
C PRO A 10 -0.06 30.04 -8.93
N ASP A 11 0.65 29.07 -9.49
CA ASP A 11 0.14 28.13 -10.50
C ASP A 11 -0.04 26.72 -9.96
N ASP A 12 0.01 26.53 -8.64
CA ASP A 12 -0.36 25.26 -8.02
C ASP A 12 -1.83 24.92 -8.30
N GLY A 13 -2.11 23.63 -8.38
CA GLY A 13 -3.46 23.09 -8.44
C GLY A 13 -3.80 22.34 -7.16
N TRP A 14 -4.96 21.70 -7.19
CA TRP A 14 -5.49 20.92 -6.07
C TRP A 14 -5.84 19.51 -6.52
N LEU A 15 -5.44 18.52 -5.73
CA LEU A 15 -5.96 17.16 -5.79
C LEU A 15 -6.94 16.98 -4.63
N VAL A 16 -8.15 16.52 -4.90
CA VAL A 16 -9.12 16.19 -3.83
C VAL A 16 -9.23 14.68 -3.75
N LEU A 17 -8.59 14.09 -2.75
CA LEU A 17 -8.62 12.65 -2.55
C LEU A 17 -9.89 12.26 -1.78
N HIS A 18 -10.80 11.57 -2.48
CA HIS A 18 -11.99 10.97 -1.93
C HIS A 18 -11.75 9.50 -1.58
N VAL A 19 -11.93 9.14 -0.31
CA VAL A 19 -11.68 7.77 0.18
C VAL A 19 -13.01 7.16 0.62
N VAL A 20 -13.50 6.17 -0.14
CA VAL A 20 -14.76 5.48 0.13
C VAL A 20 -14.50 4.21 0.93
N CYS A 21 -14.54 4.29 2.26
CA CYS A 21 -14.09 3.22 3.15
C CYS A 21 -14.59 3.33 4.60
N TRP A 22 -14.21 2.34 5.43
CA TRP A 22 -14.32 2.43 6.88
C TRP A 22 -13.27 3.42 7.45
N PRO A 23 -13.63 4.22 8.46
CA PRO A 23 -12.70 5.18 9.05
C PRO A 23 -11.62 4.43 9.84
N SER A 24 -10.34 4.73 9.57
CA SER A 24 -9.20 4.73 10.53
C SER A 24 -7.85 4.16 10.06
N SER A 25 -7.68 3.66 8.82
CA SER A 25 -6.35 3.09 8.46
C SER A 25 -5.93 3.25 7.00
N HIS A 26 -6.12 4.43 6.43
CA HIS A 26 -5.74 4.72 5.04
C HIS A 26 -4.44 5.51 5.03
N ARG A 27 -3.60 5.22 4.04
CA ARG A 27 -2.42 6.03 3.73
C ARG A 27 -2.47 6.43 2.27
N ALA A 28 -1.98 7.62 2.02
CA ALA A 28 -1.87 8.16 0.67
C ALA A 28 -0.49 8.80 0.53
N GLU A 29 0.06 8.70 -0.66
CA GLU A 29 1.28 9.36 -1.07
C GLU A 29 1.00 10.14 -2.36
N ILE A 30 1.59 11.34 -2.46
CA ILE A 30 1.66 12.07 -3.72
C ILE A 30 3.13 12.35 -4.01
N ASP A 31 3.60 11.89 -5.17
CA ASP A 31 5.01 11.95 -5.56
C ASP A 31 5.95 11.39 -4.48
N GLY A 32 5.52 10.30 -3.82
CA GLY A 32 6.26 9.63 -2.74
C GLY A 32 6.19 10.32 -1.37
N HIS A 33 5.44 11.42 -1.23
CA HIS A 33 5.27 12.13 0.04
C HIS A 33 3.97 11.74 0.72
N GLU A 34 4.05 11.26 1.96
CA GLU A 34 2.89 10.81 2.72
C GLU A 34 1.94 11.98 3.05
N ILE A 35 0.65 11.76 2.75
CA ILE A 35 -0.44 12.70 3.02
C ILE A 35 -1.28 12.15 4.18
N PRO A 36 -1.55 12.95 5.22
CA PRO A 36 -2.38 12.52 6.34
C PRO A 36 -3.84 12.33 5.90
N VAL A 37 -4.31 11.08 5.89
CA VAL A 37 -5.70 10.74 5.56
C VAL A 37 -6.55 10.77 6.82
N ARG A 38 -7.20 11.92 7.07
CA ARG A 38 -8.02 12.15 8.28
C ARG A 38 -9.52 12.15 8.01
N GLU A 39 -9.92 12.45 6.78
CA GLU A 39 -11.32 12.68 6.38
C GLU A 39 -11.63 11.96 5.06
N HIS A 40 -12.91 11.90 4.68
CA HIS A 40 -13.35 11.25 3.45
C HIS A 40 -13.03 12.03 2.17
N ALA A 41 -12.73 13.32 2.26
CA ALA A 41 -12.32 14.16 1.15
C ALA A 41 -11.17 15.06 1.61
N ILE A 42 -9.97 14.89 1.06
CA ILE A 42 -8.79 15.60 1.51
C ILE A 42 -8.26 16.45 0.35
N PRO A 43 -8.37 17.79 0.43
CA PRO A 43 -7.72 18.66 -0.52
C PRO A 43 -6.22 18.71 -0.24
N VAL A 44 -5.42 18.39 -1.25
CA VAL A 44 -3.97 18.49 -1.23
C VAL A 44 -3.53 19.45 -2.31
N ARG A 45 -2.81 20.49 -1.90
CA ARG A 45 -2.19 21.42 -2.83
C ARG A 45 -0.94 20.77 -3.41
N VAL A 46 -0.81 20.82 -4.74
CA VAL A 46 0.33 20.24 -5.46
C VAL A 46 0.70 21.14 -6.63
N PRO A 47 1.97 21.13 -7.09
CA PRO A 47 2.32 21.89 -8.27
C PRO A 47 1.60 21.31 -9.49
N HIS A 48 1.31 22.15 -10.49
CA HIS A 48 0.68 21.67 -11.72
C HIS A 48 1.56 20.65 -12.47
N GLY A 49 0.96 19.95 -13.41
CA GLY A 49 1.60 18.87 -14.17
C GLY A 49 1.18 17.48 -13.70
N THR A 50 1.91 16.47 -14.18
CA THR A 50 1.68 15.06 -13.84
C THR A 50 2.09 14.79 -12.40
N ARG A 51 1.18 14.22 -11.62
CA ARG A 51 1.39 13.83 -10.21
C ARG A 51 1.08 12.37 -10.02
N ARG A 52 1.96 11.64 -9.34
CA ARG A 52 1.75 10.24 -9.02
C ARG A 52 1.04 10.12 -7.68
N VAL A 53 -0.21 9.67 -7.73
CA VAL A 53 -1.02 9.44 -6.53
C VAL A 53 -1.00 7.97 -6.21
N THR A 54 -0.63 7.61 -4.99
CA THR A 54 -0.66 6.24 -4.49
C THR A 54 -1.51 6.17 -3.23
N VAL A 55 -2.45 5.22 -3.16
CA VAL A 55 -3.34 5.07 -2.01
C VAL A 55 -3.42 3.61 -1.65
N TRP A 56 -3.39 3.32 -0.36
CA TRP A 56 -3.55 1.96 0.17
C TRP A 56 -4.17 2.03 1.56
N TYR A 57 -4.63 0.89 2.05
CA TYR A 57 -5.05 0.77 3.43
C TYR A 57 -4.07 -0.11 4.20
N VAL A 58 -3.87 0.20 5.47
CA VAL A 58 -3.01 -0.51 6.40
C VAL A 58 -3.91 -1.21 7.40
N VAL A 59 -3.66 -2.48 7.67
CA VAL A 59 -4.23 -3.19 8.82
C VAL A 59 -3.08 -3.70 9.68
N ARG A 60 -3.40 -4.26 10.85
CA ARG A 60 -2.43 -4.73 11.84
C ARG A 60 -1.28 -5.58 11.28
N PHE A 61 -1.53 -6.31 10.19
CA PHE A 61 -0.59 -7.27 9.60
C PHE A 61 -0.07 -6.89 8.21
N GLY A 62 -0.38 -5.71 7.67
CA GLY A 62 0.13 -5.33 6.36
C GLY A 62 -0.60 -4.17 5.68
N ALA A 63 -0.09 -3.80 4.51
CA ALA A 63 -0.71 -2.86 3.59
C ALA A 63 -1.36 -3.63 2.43
N TYR A 64 -2.54 -3.19 2.01
CA TYR A 64 -3.36 -3.89 1.03
C TYR A 64 -4.07 -2.89 0.12
N GLY A 65 -4.52 -3.39 -1.03
CA GLY A 65 -5.28 -2.59 -1.98
C GLY A 65 -4.50 -1.38 -2.50
N LYS A 66 -3.18 -1.49 -2.58
CA LYS A 66 -2.32 -0.41 -3.06
C LYS A 66 -2.61 -0.15 -4.53
N GLN A 67 -3.00 1.09 -4.83
CA GLN A 67 -3.25 1.57 -6.19
C GLN A 67 -2.43 2.81 -6.45
N THR A 68 -1.88 2.89 -7.66
CA THR A 68 -1.10 4.03 -8.13
C THR A 68 -1.66 4.52 -9.46
N MET A 69 -1.83 5.83 -9.58
CA MET A 69 -2.32 6.48 -10.79
C MET A 69 -1.56 7.79 -11.01
N ASP A 70 -1.17 8.04 -12.25
CA ASP A 70 -0.63 9.34 -12.66
C ASP A 70 -1.78 10.26 -13.05
N VAL A 71 -1.83 11.46 -12.47
CA VAL A 71 -2.92 12.42 -12.59
C VAL A 71 -2.40 13.73 -13.15
N GLN A 72 -3.02 14.23 -14.21
CA GLN A 72 -2.68 15.54 -14.76
C GLN A 72 -3.39 16.63 -13.96
N VAL A 73 -2.62 17.43 -13.20
CA VAL A 73 -3.14 18.56 -12.44
C VAL A 73 -2.98 19.85 -13.26
N PRO A 74 -4.07 20.50 -13.70
CA PRO A 74 -4.00 21.76 -14.41
C PRO A 74 -3.58 22.91 -13.47
N PRO A 75 -2.96 23.97 -13.99
CA PRO A 75 -2.63 25.15 -13.18
C PRO A 75 -3.91 25.76 -12.61
N ARG A 76 -3.92 26.01 -11.29
CA ARG A 76 -5.07 26.57 -10.52
C ARG A 76 -6.35 25.75 -10.56
N GLY A 77 -6.36 24.58 -11.19
CA GLY A 77 -7.53 23.73 -11.24
C GLY A 77 -7.57 22.71 -10.10
N THR A 78 -8.68 22.00 -10.04
CA THR A 78 -8.94 20.97 -9.03
C THR A 78 -9.25 19.66 -9.73
N VAL A 79 -8.60 18.57 -9.29
CA VAL A 79 -8.81 17.23 -9.83
C VAL A 79 -9.27 16.31 -8.71
N PRO A 80 -10.47 15.73 -8.79
CA PRO A 80 -10.92 14.76 -7.82
C PRO A 80 -10.29 13.39 -8.13
N VAL A 81 -9.86 12.70 -7.09
CA VAL A 81 -9.34 11.33 -7.17
C VAL A 81 -10.12 10.48 -6.19
N TYR A 82 -10.76 9.43 -6.67
CA TYR A 82 -11.59 8.54 -5.88
C TYR A 82 -10.88 7.21 -5.69
N TYR A 83 -10.64 6.87 -4.43
CA TYR A 83 -10.16 5.56 -4.02
C TYR A 83 -11.31 4.73 -3.46
N ALA A 84 -11.54 3.57 -4.08
CA ALA A 84 -12.51 2.59 -3.64
C ALA A 84 -11.79 1.42 -2.95
N MET A 85 -11.92 1.35 -1.62
CA MET A 85 -11.37 0.26 -0.83
C MET A 85 -12.07 -1.06 -1.17
N PRO A 86 -11.34 -2.19 -1.31
CA PRO A 86 -11.96 -3.49 -1.53
C PRO A 86 -12.85 -3.89 -0.35
N ARG A 87 -13.83 -4.77 -0.58
CA ARG A 87 -14.72 -5.25 0.49
C ARG A 87 -14.06 -6.28 1.42
N HIS A 88 -12.96 -6.90 0.99
CA HIS A 88 -12.19 -7.89 1.75
C HIS A 88 -10.71 -7.80 1.38
N ILE A 89 -9.84 -8.45 2.18
CA ILE A 89 -8.38 -8.34 2.05
C ILE A 89 -7.79 -8.79 0.70
N LEU A 90 -8.45 -9.75 0.04
CA LEU A 90 -8.07 -10.24 -1.29
C LEU A 90 -8.76 -9.48 -2.42
N GLY A 91 -9.51 -8.43 -2.10
CA GLY A 91 -10.41 -7.77 -3.05
C GLY A 91 -9.68 -6.76 -3.91
N GLN A 92 -10.25 -6.49 -5.08
CA GLN A 92 -9.76 -5.47 -5.98
C GLN A 92 -10.09 -4.07 -5.46
N SER A 93 -9.06 -3.24 -5.35
CA SER A 93 -9.12 -1.80 -5.12
C SER A 93 -9.15 -1.06 -6.44
N TYR A 94 -9.67 0.17 -6.44
CA TYR A 94 -9.65 1.04 -7.61
C TYR A 94 -9.25 2.46 -7.22
N LEU A 95 -8.55 3.11 -8.13
CA LEU A 95 -8.24 4.53 -8.08
C LEU A 95 -8.66 5.14 -9.42
N ALA A 96 -9.50 6.17 -9.39
CA ALA A 96 -10.08 6.76 -10.60
C ALA A 96 -10.37 8.25 -10.44
N LEU A 97 -10.65 8.93 -11.55
CA LEU A 97 -11.01 10.35 -11.57
C LEU A 97 -12.53 10.61 -11.41
N HIS A 98 -13.31 9.54 -11.29
CA HIS A 98 -14.75 9.57 -11.03
C HIS A 98 -15.09 8.61 -9.89
N PRO A 99 -16.24 8.78 -9.21
CA PRO A 99 -16.65 7.87 -8.16
C PRO A 99 -16.76 6.43 -8.68
N VAL A 100 -16.08 5.49 -8.01
CA VAL A 100 -16.12 4.06 -8.32
C VAL A 100 -16.68 3.29 -7.13
N PRO A 101 -17.64 2.37 -7.32
CA PRO A 101 -18.16 1.55 -6.24
C PRO A 101 -17.11 0.54 -5.75
N ARG A 102 -17.22 0.14 -4.48
CA ARG A 102 -16.40 -0.94 -3.91
C ARG A 102 -16.73 -2.27 -4.59
N SER A 103 -15.70 -3.08 -4.88
CA SER A 103 -15.85 -4.38 -5.53
C SER A 103 -15.76 -5.55 -4.55
N TRP A 104 -16.39 -6.66 -4.94
CA TRP A 104 -16.22 -8.01 -4.37
C TRP A 104 -15.29 -8.89 -5.23
N ALA A 105 -14.77 -8.36 -6.35
CA ALA A 105 -13.87 -9.11 -7.20
C ALA A 105 -12.55 -9.40 -6.48
N ILE A 106 -12.00 -10.58 -6.69
CA ILE A 106 -10.71 -10.99 -6.15
C ILE A 106 -9.59 -10.46 -7.04
N SER A 107 -8.57 -9.86 -6.43
CA SER A 107 -7.37 -9.39 -7.13
C SER A 107 -6.38 -10.54 -7.32
N ALA A 108 -6.11 -10.90 -8.58
CA ALA A 108 -5.11 -11.93 -8.89
C ALA A 108 -3.71 -11.54 -8.40
N THR A 109 -3.37 -10.26 -8.42
CA THR A 109 -2.09 -9.74 -7.91
C THR A 109 -1.98 -9.92 -6.41
N GLU A 110 -3.03 -9.61 -5.66
CA GLU A 110 -3.05 -9.75 -4.21
C GLU A 110 -2.98 -11.22 -3.78
N VAL A 111 -3.71 -12.10 -4.49
CA VAL A 111 -3.63 -13.55 -4.28
C VAL A 111 -2.22 -14.06 -4.56
N LYS A 112 -1.60 -13.61 -5.65
CA LYS A 112 -0.22 -13.98 -6.00
C LYS A 112 0.75 -13.56 -4.89
N ASP A 113 0.67 -12.33 -4.41
CA ASP A 113 1.59 -11.80 -3.39
C ASP A 113 1.45 -12.55 -2.06
N GLN A 114 0.21 -12.91 -1.67
CA GLN A 114 -0.05 -13.75 -0.50
C GLN A 114 0.51 -15.18 -0.66
N VAL A 115 0.32 -15.80 -1.82
CA VAL A 115 0.79 -17.17 -2.08
C VAL A 115 2.31 -17.22 -2.13
N VAL A 116 2.97 -16.27 -2.79
CA VAL A 116 4.44 -16.20 -2.87
C VAL A 116 5.04 -15.93 -1.49
N GLY A 117 4.49 -14.99 -0.73
CA GLY A 117 4.95 -14.73 0.64
C GLY A 117 4.76 -15.93 1.57
N GLY A 118 3.59 -16.57 1.52
CA GLY A 118 3.24 -17.72 2.35
C GLY A 118 4.10 -18.96 2.06
N LEU A 119 4.25 -19.34 0.78
CA LEU A 119 5.08 -20.48 0.38
C LEU A 119 6.56 -20.23 0.69
N GLY A 120 7.05 -18.99 0.49
CA GLY A 120 8.41 -18.60 0.84
C GLY A 120 8.71 -18.78 2.33
N CYS A 121 7.82 -18.32 3.22
CA CYS A 121 7.95 -18.53 4.66
C CYS A 121 7.96 -20.01 5.05
N LEU A 122 7.09 -20.81 4.43
CA LEU A 122 6.97 -22.24 4.73
C LEU A 122 8.24 -23.00 4.30
N ALA A 123 8.82 -22.65 3.15
CA ALA A 123 10.10 -23.19 2.70
C ALA A 123 11.26 -22.83 3.64
N VAL A 124 11.33 -21.58 4.11
CA VAL A 124 12.38 -21.14 5.07
C VAL A 124 12.24 -21.88 6.40
N LEU A 125 11.02 -21.99 6.94
CA LEU A 125 10.76 -22.73 8.17
C LEU A 125 11.13 -24.21 8.03
N MET A 126 10.85 -24.81 6.87
CA MET A 126 11.21 -26.20 6.60
C MET A 126 12.74 -26.39 6.55
N VAL A 127 13.48 -25.49 5.89
CA VAL A 127 14.96 -25.51 5.90
C VAL A 127 15.50 -25.35 7.32
N LEU A 128 14.98 -24.40 8.10
CA LEU A 128 15.40 -24.21 9.49
C LEU A 128 15.08 -25.43 10.37
N ALA A 129 13.92 -26.06 10.17
CA ALA A 129 13.56 -27.29 10.88
C ALA A 129 14.51 -28.45 10.51
N LEU A 130 14.82 -28.61 9.22
CA LEU A 130 15.75 -29.65 8.74
C LEU A 130 17.19 -29.40 9.20
N CYS A 131 17.66 -28.15 9.20
CA CYS A 131 18.98 -27.79 9.71
C CYS A 131 19.06 -27.87 11.24
N GLY A 132 17.98 -27.55 11.97
CA GLY A 132 17.92 -27.67 13.43
C GLY A 132 17.84 -29.11 13.92
N LEU A 133 17.08 -29.97 13.22
CA LEU A 133 17.01 -31.41 13.49
C LEU A 133 18.30 -32.12 13.05
N GLY A 134 18.90 -31.73 11.92
CA GLY A 134 20.18 -32.26 11.47
C GLY A 134 21.37 -31.84 12.36
N GLY A 135 21.35 -30.59 12.84
CA GLY A 135 22.38 -30.05 13.73
C GLY A 135 22.36 -30.66 15.14
N SER A 136 21.17 -30.93 15.69
CA SER A 136 21.03 -31.61 16.99
C SER A 136 21.40 -33.10 16.89
N ALA A 137 20.96 -33.81 15.85
CA ALA A 137 21.36 -35.21 15.65
C ALA A 137 22.87 -35.38 15.43
N ALA A 138 23.52 -34.46 14.70
CA ALA A 138 24.98 -34.48 14.54
C ALA A 138 25.72 -34.14 15.85
N TRP A 139 25.16 -33.26 16.67
CA TRP A 139 25.69 -32.91 17.98
C TRP A 139 25.57 -34.06 18.98
N ASP A 140 24.42 -34.74 19.02
CA ASP A 140 24.20 -35.92 19.87
C ASP A 140 25.12 -37.08 19.47
N TRP A 141 25.37 -37.28 18.17
CA TRP A 141 26.33 -38.29 17.69
C TRP A 141 27.78 -37.96 18.08
N LEU A 142 28.16 -36.68 18.09
CA LEU A 142 29.47 -36.23 18.57
C LEU A 142 29.64 -36.37 20.09
N GLN A 143 28.56 -36.29 20.88
CA GLN A 143 28.63 -36.48 22.34
C GLN A 143 28.59 -37.95 22.78
N GLY A 144 28.00 -38.85 21.98
CA GLY A 144 27.95 -40.29 22.26
C GLY A 144 29.18 -41.09 21.81
N ALA A 145 30.19 -40.45 21.22
CA ALA A 145 31.37 -41.09 20.63
C ALA A 145 32.59 -41.18 21.58
N TRP A 146 32.40 -41.07 22.89
CA TRP A 146 33.46 -41.21 23.91
C TRP A 146 33.21 -42.40 24.83
#